data_AF-A0A2S6FA48-F1
#
_entry.id   AF-A0A2S6FA48-F1
#
_cell.length_a   1.000
_cell.length_b   1.000
_cell.length_c   1.000
_cell.angle_alpha   90.00
_cell.angle_beta   90.00
_cell.angle_gamma   90.00
#
_symmetry.space_group_name_H-M   'P 1'
#
loop_
_entity.id
_entity.type
_entity.pdbx_description
1 polymer ?
#
loop_
_entity_poly.entity_id
_entity_poly.type
_entity_poly.pdbx_seq_one_letter_code
_entity_poly.pdbx_strand_id
1 'polypeptide(L)'
;MNLVHQITPTVAQEKVNFVILIPNSDETVLSDFILREEDVPYNEQPSHYQFKKWSAWCSAHFASYYYYIKYKNALLRCKQFLYDFGPLSTLDHAALYDHWVWEMKPYVLNQENICWIGYDYSKSRALCFLSHGTNIELRLLEGDLSDEEFLELGNFFSPISSSIEILKKNFFELSYWSRYNNCLESACINRNKYKPPSSLWNLRWPIHNILRGSKPDCDIKYIKDLDFDFIPDSQIIYGSEDAIEEIQFVMFPKNGKKNQIAWFRILNKDTFPIKKPTLSRLPSMNSYSGYSNFGLTVLKTKRHELTSNIYIASFSNHYGPHDALWWDSEYAYLLQISAGVNTTIDFFKEIFSNF
;
A
#
# COMPACT_ATOMS: atom_id res chain seq x y z
N MET A 1 -22.23 -0.97 12.57
CA MET A 1 -20.82 -1.38 12.48
C MET A 1 -20.71 -2.71 13.20
N ASN A 2 -20.30 -3.77 12.51
CA ASN A 2 -20.28 -5.14 13.05
C ASN A 2 -18.97 -5.33 13.84
N LEU A 3 -18.98 -4.92 15.11
CA LEU A 3 -17.88 -5.14 16.04
C LEU A 3 -18.16 -6.41 16.86
N VAL A 4 -17.21 -7.33 16.84
CA VAL A 4 -17.23 -8.55 17.65
C VAL A 4 -16.13 -8.42 18.70
N HIS A 5 -16.53 -8.37 19.96
CA HIS A 5 -15.63 -8.23 21.10
C HIS A 5 -15.25 -9.60 21.68
N GLN A 6 -14.10 -9.65 22.36
CA GLN A 6 -13.57 -10.84 23.04
C GLN A 6 -13.42 -12.06 22.12
N ILE A 7 -13.15 -11.80 20.83
CA ILE A 7 -12.90 -12.83 19.83
C ILE A 7 -11.43 -13.18 19.82
N THR A 8 -11.10 -14.47 19.94
CA THR A 8 -9.69 -14.90 20.01
C THR A 8 -8.99 -14.73 18.64
N PRO A 9 -7.66 -14.58 18.61
CA PRO A 9 -6.91 -14.48 17.35
C PRO A 9 -7.21 -15.61 16.37
N THR A 10 -7.30 -16.85 16.86
CA THR A 10 -7.58 -18.03 16.02
C THR A 10 -8.95 -17.95 15.36
N VAL A 11 -10.00 -17.56 16.09
CA VAL A 11 -11.37 -17.44 15.55
C VAL A 11 -11.48 -16.21 14.64
N ALA A 12 -10.80 -15.11 14.97
CA ALA A 12 -10.76 -13.94 14.11
C ALA A 12 -10.07 -14.24 12.77
N GLN A 13 -9.03 -15.08 12.75
CA GLN A 13 -8.27 -15.43 11.54
C GLN A 13 -9.13 -16.07 10.45
N GLU A 14 -10.15 -16.84 10.83
CA GLU A 14 -11.10 -17.48 9.92
C GLU A 14 -12.02 -16.47 9.22
N LYS A 15 -12.12 -15.26 9.76
CA LYS A 15 -13.06 -14.21 9.32
C LYS A 15 -12.40 -13.04 8.60
N VAL A 16 -11.07 -12.96 8.62
CA VAL A 16 -10.32 -11.86 8.01
C VAL A 16 -9.63 -12.29 6.72
N ASN A 17 -9.26 -11.32 5.90
CA ASN A 17 -8.55 -11.48 4.63
C ASN A 17 -7.05 -11.14 4.73
N PHE A 18 -6.50 -11.12 5.93
CA PHE A 18 -5.08 -10.84 6.21
C PHE A 18 -4.56 -11.77 7.31
N VAL A 19 -3.25 -11.87 7.40
CA VAL A 19 -2.58 -12.68 8.42
C VAL A 19 -2.65 -11.93 9.75
N ILE A 20 -3.21 -12.54 10.79
CA ILE A 20 -3.13 -12.02 12.15
C ILE A 20 -1.76 -12.38 12.70
N LEU A 21 -1.06 -11.36 13.16
CA LEU A 21 0.20 -11.46 13.89
C LEU A 21 -0.04 -11.13 15.36
N ILE A 22 0.68 -11.77 16.27
CA ILE A 22 0.68 -11.40 17.70
C ILE A 22 2.13 -11.30 18.19
N PRO A 23 2.43 -10.44 19.18
CA PRO A 23 3.73 -10.47 19.82
C PRO A 23 3.89 -11.78 20.59
N ASN A 24 4.90 -12.57 20.24
CA ASN A 24 5.24 -13.82 20.88
C ASN A 24 6.35 -13.58 21.91
N SER A 25 5.99 -12.97 23.04
CA SER A 25 6.90 -12.67 24.14
C SER A 25 6.14 -12.63 25.47
N ASP A 26 6.74 -13.21 26.51
CA ASP A 26 6.23 -13.17 27.90
C ASP A 26 6.28 -11.76 28.51
N GLU A 27 6.94 -10.81 27.85
CA GLU A 27 6.99 -9.39 28.24
C GLU A 27 5.72 -8.62 27.89
N THR A 28 4.82 -9.23 27.11
CA THR A 28 3.59 -8.60 26.63
C THR A 28 2.36 -9.23 27.25
N VAL A 29 1.39 -8.40 27.64
CA VAL A 29 0.05 -8.85 28.04
C VAL A 29 -0.96 -8.31 27.04
N LEU A 30 -1.71 -9.22 26.43
CA LEU A 30 -2.71 -8.90 25.41
C LEU A 30 -4.11 -8.88 26.01
N SER A 31 -4.92 -7.88 25.64
CA SER A 31 -6.31 -7.78 26.09
C SER A 31 -7.22 -7.21 25.02
N ASP A 32 -8.53 -7.36 25.26
CA ASP A 32 -9.60 -6.67 24.53
C ASP A 32 -9.50 -6.84 23.00
N PHE A 33 -9.47 -8.10 22.58
CA PHE A 33 -9.47 -8.48 21.18
C PHE A 33 -10.81 -8.16 20.53
N ILE A 34 -10.77 -7.36 19.47
CA ILE A 34 -11.96 -6.85 18.79
C ILE A 34 -11.78 -6.97 17.28
N LEU A 35 -12.74 -7.64 16.64
CA LEU A 35 -12.84 -7.75 15.19
C LEU A 35 -13.90 -6.78 14.70
N ARG A 36 -13.53 -5.91 13.75
CA ARG A 36 -14.49 -5.35 12.80
C ARG A 36 -14.62 -6.36 11.68
N GLU A 37 -15.77 -6.99 11.58
CA GLU A 37 -16.05 -7.92 10.48
C GLU A 37 -16.14 -7.14 9.16
N GLU A 38 -15.67 -7.79 8.10
CA GLU A 38 -15.87 -7.31 6.74
C GLU A 38 -17.36 -7.32 6.40
N ASP A 39 -17.82 -6.33 5.64
CA ASP A 39 -19.20 -6.27 5.14
C ASP A 39 -19.26 -5.71 3.72
N VAL A 40 -20.37 -5.96 3.03
CA VAL A 40 -20.66 -5.37 1.71
C VAL A 40 -20.61 -3.84 1.79
N PRO A 41 -20.20 -3.14 0.71
CA PRO A 41 -20.22 -1.70 0.71
C PRO A 41 -21.65 -1.14 0.91
N TYR A 42 -21.85 -0.18 1.82
CA TYR A 42 -23.16 0.45 2.01
C TYR A 42 -23.30 1.75 1.20
N ASN A 43 -24.35 1.86 0.37
CA ASN A 43 -24.63 3.06 -0.41
C ASN A 43 -25.47 4.13 0.33
N GLU A 44 -25.98 3.82 1.53
CA GLU A 44 -26.90 4.69 2.28
C GLU A 44 -26.35 5.12 3.65
N GLN A 45 -26.69 6.34 4.09
CA GLN A 45 -26.13 6.97 5.29
C GLN A 45 -26.78 6.49 6.60
N PRO A 46 -26.01 6.37 7.69
CA PRO A 46 -26.51 6.65 9.03
C PRO A 46 -26.85 8.15 9.17
N SER A 47 -28.02 8.47 9.75
CA SER A 47 -28.64 9.82 9.80
C SER A 47 -27.85 10.97 10.45
N HIS A 48 -26.61 10.75 10.90
CA HIS A 48 -25.87 11.66 11.78
C HIS A 48 -24.62 12.32 11.17
N TYR A 49 -24.30 12.08 9.89
CA TYR A 49 -23.13 12.69 9.23
C TYR A 49 -23.50 13.84 8.28
N GLN A 50 -22.67 14.90 8.27
CA GLN A 50 -22.94 16.18 7.57
C GLN A 50 -22.77 16.15 6.03
N PHE A 51 -22.15 15.12 5.45
CA PHE A 51 -21.97 15.00 4.00
C PHE A 51 -23.26 14.49 3.36
N LYS A 52 -23.71 14.99 2.20
CA LYS A 52 -24.98 14.52 1.55
C LYS A 52 -24.84 13.25 0.70
N LYS A 53 -23.62 12.84 0.36
CA LYS A 53 -23.27 11.59 -0.35
C LYS A 53 -21.90 11.13 0.15
N TRP A 54 -21.75 9.84 0.43
CA TRP A 54 -20.44 9.25 0.73
C TRP A 54 -19.59 9.22 -0.55
N SER A 55 -18.28 9.39 -0.44
CA SER A 55 -17.39 8.81 -1.45
C SER A 55 -17.39 7.30 -1.21
N ALA A 56 -17.26 6.47 -2.25
CA ALA A 56 -17.30 5.01 -2.09
C ALA A 56 -16.19 4.44 -1.17
N TRP A 57 -15.16 5.25 -0.88
CA TRP A 57 -14.20 4.99 0.19
C TRP A 57 -14.85 4.85 1.55
N CYS A 58 -15.78 5.75 1.85
CA CYS A 58 -16.50 5.71 3.09
C CYS A 58 -17.40 4.47 3.07
N SER A 59 -18.00 4.09 1.93
CA SER A 59 -18.90 2.93 1.88
C SER A 59 -18.20 1.60 2.08
N ALA A 60 -16.87 1.51 2.02
CA ALA A 60 -16.16 0.26 2.22
C ALA A 60 -16.14 -0.16 3.70
N HIS A 61 -16.41 -1.43 3.95
CA HIS A 61 -16.38 -2.04 5.27
C HIS A 61 -15.33 -3.13 5.34
N PHE A 62 -14.05 -2.73 5.21
CA PHE A 62 -12.92 -3.63 5.38
C PHE A 62 -12.93 -4.30 6.75
N ALA A 63 -12.48 -5.56 6.79
CA ALA A 63 -12.10 -6.18 8.04
C ALA A 63 -10.94 -5.44 8.69
N SER A 64 -10.97 -5.33 10.01
CA SER A 64 -9.80 -4.93 10.80
C SER A 64 -9.83 -5.61 12.14
N TYR A 65 -8.68 -6.02 12.64
CA TYR A 65 -8.54 -6.67 13.93
C TYR A 65 -7.70 -5.80 14.85
N TYR A 66 -8.17 -5.53 16.06
CA TYR A 66 -7.42 -4.73 17.02
C TYR A 66 -7.47 -5.33 18.42
N TYR A 67 -6.42 -5.06 19.18
CA TYR A 67 -6.25 -5.49 20.56
C TYR A 67 -5.28 -4.56 21.26
N TYR A 68 -5.22 -4.69 22.58
CA TYR A 68 -4.36 -3.88 23.41
C TYR A 68 -3.14 -4.70 23.84
N ILE A 69 -2.01 -4.01 23.95
CA ILE A 69 -0.73 -4.57 24.36
C ILE A 69 -0.24 -3.75 25.54
N LYS A 70 -0.11 -4.39 26.70
CA LYS A 70 0.70 -3.85 27.78
C LYS A 70 2.13 -4.35 27.61
N TYR A 71 3.07 -3.42 27.49
CA TYR A 71 4.50 -3.71 27.34
C TYR A 71 5.29 -2.70 28.15
N LYS A 72 6.15 -3.18 29.06
CA LYS A 72 6.86 -2.33 30.03
C LYS A 72 5.87 -1.42 30.79
N ASN A 73 6.10 -0.11 30.81
CA ASN A 73 5.25 0.91 31.42
C ASN A 73 4.22 1.52 30.46
N ALA A 74 4.02 0.93 29.27
CA ALA A 74 3.17 1.47 28.21
C ALA A 74 1.94 0.62 27.90
N LEU A 75 0.88 1.29 27.44
CA LEU A 75 -0.30 0.67 26.86
C LEU A 75 -0.39 1.10 25.39
N LEU A 76 -0.46 0.11 24.49
CA LEU A 76 -0.57 0.33 23.06
C LEU A 76 -1.85 -0.30 22.52
N ARG A 77 -2.41 0.30 21.48
CA ARG A 77 -3.40 -0.33 20.61
C ARG A 77 -2.67 -0.87 19.37
N CYS A 78 -2.80 -2.16 19.12
CA CYS A 78 -2.46 -2.77 17.85
C CYS A 78 -3.70 -2.80 16.96
N LYS A 79 -3.58 -2.36 15.71
CA LYS A 79 -4.59 -2.53 14.66
C LYS A 79 -3.96 -3.20 13.45
N GLN A 80 -4.65 -4.18 12.89
CA GLN A 80 -4.22 -4.99 11.75
C GLN A 80 -5.27 -5.02 10.67
N PHE A 81 -4.83 -4.93 9.42
CA PHE A 81 -5.70 -4.92 8.24
C PHE A 81 -4.89 -5.19 6.97
N LEU A 82 -5.59 -5.58 5.89
CA LEU A 82 -5.04 -5.59 4.54
C LEU A 82 -5.25 -4.22 3.91
N TYR A 83 -4.18 -3.60 3.40
CA TYR A 83 -4.33 -2.48 2.49
C TYR A 83 -4.49 -3.00 1.06
N ASP A 84 -5.70 -2.99 0.52
CA ASP A 84 -5.98 -3.53 -0.80
C ASP A 84 -5.95 -2.50 -1.94
N PHE A 85 -5.71 -1.24 -1.60
CA PHE A 85 -5.45 -0.16 -2.56
C PHE A 85 -3.95 -0.11 -2.90
N GLY A 86 -3.63 0.13 -4.17
CA GLY A 86 -2.24 0.26 -4.65
C GLY A 86 -1.42 1.28 -3.84
N PRO A 87 -0.08 1.18 -3.93
CA PRO A 87 0.85 1.03 -2.83
C PRO A 87 0.56 1.78 -1.55
N LEU A 88 1.17 1.20 -0.52
CA LEU A 88 1.83 1.89 0.59
C LEU A 88 2.86 2.90 0.06
N SER A 89 2.41 3.88 -0.74
CA SER A 89 3.12 5.14 -0.84
C SER A 89 3.30 5.59 0.62
N THR A 90 4.46 6.14 0.94
CA THR A 90 4.91 6.60 2.27
C THR A 90 3.94 7.54 3.00
N LEU A 91 2.72 7.70 2.54
CA LEU A 91 1.72 8.63 3.02
C LEU A 91 0.49 7.92 3.57
N ASP A 92 0.40 6.58 3.49
CA ASP A 92 -0.76 5.82 3.97
C ASP A 92 -0.44 4.87 5.12
N HIS A 93 0.39 5.37 6.02
CA HIS A 93 0.77 4.72 7.26
C HIS A 93 0.31 5.61 8.41
N ALA A 94 -0.30 5.04 9.45
CA ALA A 94 -0.74 5.82 10.60
C ALA A 94 0.32 6.77 11.15
N ALA A 95 1.58 6.32 11.23
CA ALA A 95 2.70 7.11 11.71
C ALA A 95 3.07 8.33 10.82
N LEU A 96 2.47 8.45 9.64
CA LEU A 96 2.84 9.41 8.58
C LEU A 96 1.72 10.44 8.30
N TYR A 97 0.70 10.51 9.15
CA TYR A 97 -0.51 11.32 8.92
C TYR A 97 -0.48 12.74 9.54
N ASP A 98 0.33 13.00 10.57
CA ASP A 98 0.49 14.37 11.07
C ASP A 98 1.42 15.18 10.13
N HIS A 99 0.78 15.82 9.15
CA HIS A 99 1.34 16.71 8.14
C HIS A 99 2.11 17.93 8.68
N TRP A 100 2.13 18.14 10.00
CA TRP A 100 2.90 19.21 10.65
C TRP A 100 4.23 18.74 11.24
N VAL A 101 4.47 17.43 11.37
CA VAL A 101 5.70 16.86 11.97
C VAL A 101 6.36 15.92 10.95
N TRP A 102 7.18 16.51 10.07
CA TRP A 102 7.86 15.82 8.96
C TRP A 102 9.09 14.98 9.37
N GLU A 103 9.21 14.54 10.63
CA GLU A 103 10.27 13.59 11.00
C GLU A 103 9.82 12.15 10.76
N MET A 104 9.59 11.82 9.49
CA MET A 104 9.37 10.44 9.06
C MET A 104 10.73 9.73 9.01
N LYS A 105 10.94 8.75 9.89
CA LYS A 105 12.20 8.00 9.94
C LYS A 105 11.91 6.52 9.65
N PRO A 106 12.42 5.97 8.53
CA PRO A 106 12.40 4.53 8.32
C PRO A 106 13.41 3.86 9.26
N TYR A 107 13.02 2.76 9.86
CA TYR A 107 13.88 1.92 10.69
C TYR A 107 13.85 0.49 10.17
N VAL A 108 15.00 -0.17 10.24
CA VAL A 108 15.07 -1.60 10.02
C VAL A 108 14.47 -2.28 11.24
N LEU A 109 13.34 -2.95 11.06
CA LEU A 109 12.70 -3.69 12.14
C LEU A 109 13.45 -5.01 12.35
N ASN A 110 13.64 -5.75 11.27
CA ASN A 110 14.40 -7.00 11.22
C ASN A 110 15.03 -7.20 9.83
N GLN A 111 15.54 -8.41 9.56
CA GLN A 111 16.16 -8.76 8.28
C GLN A 111 15.24 -8.58 7.06
N GLU A 112 13.92 -8.48 7.27
CA GLU A 112 12.92 -8.50 6.20
C GLU A 112 12.09 -7.22 6.15
N ASN A 113 11.80 -6.61 7.29
CA ASN A 113 10.77 -5.59 7.39
C ASN A 113 11.37 -4.22 7.73
N ILE A 114 10.79 -3.19 7.11
CA ILE A 114 11.01 -1.79 7.47
C ILE A 114 9.78 -1.32 8.23
N CYS A 115 9.99 -0.54 9.29
CA CYS A 115 8.94 0.15 9.99
C CYS A 115 9.13 1.67 9.95
N TRP A 116 8.05 2.37 10.21
CA TRP A 116 8.02 3.83 10.32
C TRP A 116 7.58 4.21 11.71
N ILE A 117 8.34 5.09 12.36
CA ILE A 117 7.97 5.70 13.65
C ILE A 117 7.60 7.17 13.38
N GLY A 118 6.51 7.61 14.00
CA GLY A 118 5.97 8.96 13.84
C GLY A 118 4.71 9.17 14.67
N TYR A 119 3.75 9.94 14.14
CA TYR A 119 2.54 10.34 14.86
C TYR A 119 1.28 10.17 14.01
N ASP A 120 0.21 9.66 14.65
CA ASP A 120 -1.10 9.51 14.00
C ASP A 120 -1.91 10.80 13.94
N TYR A 121 -3.09 10.77 13.29
CA TYR A 121 -4.00 11.93 13.19
C TYR A 121 -4.41 12.55 14.53
N SER A 122 -4.31 11.80 15.62
CA SER A 122 -4.58 12.29 16.97
C SER A 122 -3.32 12.63 17.75
N LYS A 123 -2.18 12.76 17.05
CA LYS A 123 -0.88 13.14 17.61
C LYS A 123 -0.35 12.14 18.63
N SER A 124 -0.82 10.89 18.58
CA SER A 124 -0.26 9.80 19.38
C SER A 124 0.94 9.21 18.64
N ARG A 125 2.01 8.94 19.39
CA ARG A 125 3.18 8.25 18.85
C ARG A 125 2.78 6.88 18.33
N ALA A 126 3.26 6.55 17.14
CA ALA A 126 2.88 5.32 16.44
C ALA A 126 4.07 4.69 15.71
N LEU A 127 4.04 3.37 15.62
CA LEU A 127 4.90 2.57 14.76
C LEU A 127 4.03 1.78 13.80
N CYS A 128 4.45 1.67 12.55
CA CYS A 128 3.75 0.85 11.58
C CYS A 128 4.70 0.13 10.63
N PHE A 129 4.29 -1.05 10.19
CA PHE A 129 5.06 -1.88 9.27
C PHE A 129 4.13 -2.82 8.51
N LEU A 130 4.63 -3.33 7.39
CA LEU A 130 3.99 -4.40 6.63
C LEU A 130 4.70 -5.71 6.99
N SER A 131 3.94 -6.76 7.28
CA SER A 131 4.48 -8.11 7.46
C SER A 131 3.48 -9.15 6.98
N HIS A 132 3.93 -10.14 6.20
CA HIS A 132 3.08 -11.23 5.69
C HIS A 132 1.83 -10.75 4.91
N GLY A 133 1.92 -9.59 4.25
CA GLY A 133 0.80 -8.95 3.56
C GLY A 133 -0.16 -8.19 4.48
N THR A 134 0.14 -8.08 5.78
CA THR A 134 -0.68 -7.38 6.77
C THR A 134 -0.03 -6.08 7.21
N ASN A 135 -0.79 -4.99 7.19
CA ASN A 135 -0.41 -3.73 7.82
C ASN A 135 -0.65 -3.82 9.31
N ILE A 136 0.39 -3.53 10.09
CA ILE A 136 0.33 -3.44 11.55
C ILE A 136 0.53 -1.97 11.94
N GLU A 137 -0.38 -1.45 12.77
CA GLU A 137 -0.30 -0.13 13.38
C GLU A 137 -0.28 -0.29 14.90
N LEU A 138 0.83 0.10 15.52
CA LEU A 138 0.97 0.22 16.97
C LEU A 138 0.84 1.68 17.35
N ARG A 139 -0.13 2.00 18.20
CA ARG A 139 -0.35 3.35 18.70
C ARG A 139 -0.17 3.37 20.21
N LEU A 140 0.67 4.27 20.71
CA LEU A 140 0.80 4.53 22.14
C LEU A 140 -0.44 5.24 22.66
N LEU A 141 -1.06 4.68 23.70
CA LEU A 141 -2.21 5.25 24.39
C LEU A 141 -1.81 5.86 25.74
N GLU A 142 -0.96 5.16 26.48
CA GLU A 142 -0.47 5.56 27.80
C GLU A 142 0.99 5.16 27.98
N GLY A 143 1.71 5.86 28.86
CA GLY A 143 3.13 5.63 29.13
C GLY A 143 4.05 6.28 28.09
N ASP A 144 5.27 5.77 28.00
CA ASP A 144 6.28 6.18 27.03
C ASP A 144 7.19 4.98 26.70
N LEU A 145 7.76 4.97 25.51
CA LEU A 145 8.72 3.96 25.04
C LEU A 145 9.78 4.67 24.20
N SER A 146 11.05 4.31 24.29
CA SER A 146 12.05 4.82 23.33
C SER A 146 11.83 4.24 21.92
N ASP A 147 12.50 4.79 20.91
CA ASP A 147 12.44 4.23 19.55
C ASP A 147 12.93 2.77 19.55
N GLU A 148 13.99 2.48 20.30
CA GLU A 148 14.56 1.14 20.45
C GLU A 148 13.55 0.18 21.08
N GLU A 149 12.80 0.62 22.08
CA GLU A 149 11.78 -0.20 22.73
C GLU A 149 10.56 -0.45 21.83
N PHE A 150 10.21 0.52 20.98
CA PHE A 150 9.20 0.35 19.93
C PHE A 150 9.63 -0.70 18.90
N LEU A 151 10.89 -0.64 18.47
CA LEU A 151 11.47 -1.59 17.52
C LEU A 151 11.57 -3.01 18.12
N GLU A 152 11.98 -3.11 19.38
CA GLU A 152 12.00 -4.37 20.14
C GLU A 152 10.61 -5.00 20.18
N LEU A 153 9.57 -4.24 20.56
CA LEU A 153 8.19 -4.74 20.56
C LEU A 153 7.74 -5.22 19.18
N GLY A 154 8.04 -4.46 18.11
CA GLY A 154 7.69 -4.84 16.75
C GLY A 154 8.34 -6.16 16.30
N ASN A 155 9.50 -6.51 16.85
CA ASN A 155 10.20 -7.77 16.55
C ASN A 155 9.56 -9.01 17.16
N PHE A 156 8.69 -8.87 18.16
CA PHE A 156 7.97 -10.01 18.72
C PHE A 156 6.84 -10.51 17.81
N PHE A 157 6.42 -9.74 16.81
CA PHE A 157 5.27 -10.08 15.99
C PHE A 157 5.54 -11.28 15.08
N SER A 158 4.70 -12.30 15.21
CA SER A 158 4.73 -13.48 14.33
C SER A 158 3.31 -13.93 13.97
N PRO A 159 3.11 -14.54 12.79
CA PRO A 159 1.82 -15.13 12.42
C PRO A 159 1.38 -16.20 13.42
N ILE A 160 0.07 -16.23 13.71
CA ILE A 160 -0.50 -17.37 14.43
C ILE A 160 -0.57 -18.62 13.54
N SER A 161 -0.68 -19.80 14.16
CA SER A 161 -0.66 -21.08 13.44
C SER A 161 -1.81 -21.26 12.43
N SER A 162 -2.97 -20.65 12.67
CA SER A 162 -4.13 -20.72 11.77
C SER A 162 -3.99 -19.86 10.51
N SER A 163 -2.92 -19.07 10.36
CA SER A 163 -2.73 -18.15 9.22
C SER A 163 -2.27 -18.83 7.92
N ILE A 164 -1.97 -20.14 7.96
CA ILE A 164 -1.38 -20.90 6.83
C ILE A 164 -2.22 -20.79 5.56
N GLU A 165 -3.54 -20.84 5.67
CA GLU A 165 -4.42 -20.79 4.49
C GLU A 165 -4.44 -19.41 3.83
N ILE A 166 -4.39 -18.32 4.62
CA ILE A 166 -4.30 -16.96 4.07
C ILE A 166 -2.95 -16.72 3.39
N LEU A 167 -1.86 -17.24 3.95
CA LEU A 167 -0.53 -17.09 3.38
C LEU A 167 -0.43 -17.66 1.96
N LYS A 168 -1.15 -18.75 1.66
CA LYS A 168 -1.18 -19.40 0.34
C LYS A 168 -2.03 -18.69 -0.69
N LYS A 169 -2.96 -17.83 -0.30
CA LYS A 169 -3.87 -17.13 -1.22
C LYS A 169 -3.13 -16.07 -2.04
N ASN A 170 -3.55 -15.91 -3.28
CA ASN A 170 -3.14 -14.77 -4.11
C ASN A 170 -3.81 -13.49 -3.59
N PHE A 171 -3.17 -12.35 -3.80
CA PHE A 171 -3.67 -11.05 -3.35
C PHE A 171 -5.06 -10.72 -3.89
N PHE A 172 -5.39 -11.08 -5.14
CA PHE A 172 -6.73 -10.83 -5.68
C PHE A 172 -7.82 -11.56 -4.89
N GLU A 173 -7.55 -12.74 -4.34
CA GLU A 173 -8.50 -13.47 -3.48
C GLU A 173 -8.69 -12.78 -2.13
N LEU A 174 -7.66 -12.04 -1.69
CA LEU A 174 -7.62 -11.29 -0.44
C LEU A 174 -8.12 -9.85 -0.60
N SER A 175 -8.15 -9.28 -1.79
CA SER A 175 -8.67 -7.93 -2.04
C SER A 175 -10.17 -7.84 -1.75
N TYR A 176 -10.57 -6.82 -0.98
CA TYR A 176 -11.97 -6.55 -0.66
C TYR A 176 -12.75 -6.25 -1.94
N TRP A 177 -12.21 -5.40 -2.80
CA TRP A 177 -12.90 -5.02 -4.04
C TRP A 177 -12.97 -6.14 -5.07
N SER A 178 -12.04 -7.10 -5.04
CA SER A 178 -12.19 -8.32 -5.85
C SER A 178 -13.32 -9.23 -5.34
N ARG A 179 -13.59 -9.24 -4.02
CA ARG A 179 -14.70 -10.02 -3.42
C ARG A 179 -16.06 -9.32 -3.51
N TYR A 180 -16.08 -7.99 -3.53
CA TYR A 180 -17.29 -7.16 -3.67
C TYR A 180 -17.30 -6.39 -4.99
N ASN A 181 -17.07 -7.10 -6.09
CA ASN A 181 -16.98 -6.53 -7.45
C ASN A 181 -18.33 -6.05 -8.02
N ASN A 182 -19.45 -6.42 -7.39
CA ASN A 182 -20.81 -6.04 -7.80
C ASN A 182 -21.16 -4.58 -7.45
N CYS A 183 -20.26 -3.86 -6.78
CA CYS A 183 -20.42 -2.44 -6.52
C CYS A 183 -20.11 -1.64 -7.80
N LEU A 184 -21.10 -1.57 -8.70
CA LEU A 184 -21.04 -0.86 -9.99
C LEU A 184 -20.76 0.66 -9.83
N GLU A 185 -21.01 1.23 -8.65
CA GLU A 185 -20.79 2.65 -8.32
C GLU A 185 -19.62 2.89 -7.35
N SER A 186 -18.87 1.86 -6.95
CA SER A 186 -17.58 2.11 -6.32
C SER A 186 -16.57 2.44 -7.43
N ALA A 187 -16.38 3.75 -7.66
CA ALA A 187 -15.40 4.42 -6.83
C ALA A 187 -15.17 5.89 -7.16
N CYS A 188 -15.19 6.66 -6.07
CA CYS A 188 -14.22 7.70 -5.74
C CYS A 188 -14.14 8.96 -6.59
N ILE A 189 -14.56 9.03 -7.84
CA ILE A 189 -14.83 10.30 -8.51
C ILE A 189 -15.92 10.11 -9.58
N ASN A 190 -16.94 10.98 -9.59
CA ASN A 190 -17.82 11.14 -10.76
C ASN A 190 -16.93 11.25 -12.02
N ARG A 191 -17.09 10.39 -13.04
CA ARG A 191 -16.26 10.40 -14.26
C ARG A 191 -16.06 11.81 -14.85
N ASN A 192 -17.04 12.71 -14.70
CA ASN A 192 -17.01 14.10 -15.16
C ASN A 192 -16.24 15.08 -14.23
N LYS A 193 -15.79 14.64 -13.06
CA LYS A 193 -15.06 15.41 -12.04
C LYS A 193 -13.67 14.84 -11.73
N TYR A 194 -13.30 13.69 -12.31
CA TYR A 194 -11.97 13.10 -12.14
C TYR A 194 -10.98 13.98 -12.87
N LYS A 195 -10.13 14.66 -12.10
CA LYS A 195 -8.99 15.38 -12.66
C LYS A 195 -7.82 14.39 -12.65
N PRO A 196 -7.31 13.99 -13.82
CA PRO A 196 -6.13 13.13 -13.86
C PRO A 196 -4.97 13.81 -13.12
N PRO A 197 -4.01 13.02 -12.62
CA PRO A 197 -2.80 13.52 -12.00
C PRO A 197 -2.18 14.64 -12.83
N SER A 198 -2.06 15.84 -12.26
CA SER A 198 -1.39 16.97 -12.94
C SER A 198 0.12 16.93 -12.80
N SER A 199 0.65 16.00 -11.99
CA SER A 199 2.06 15.80 -11.70
C SER A 199 2.30 14.36 -11.24
N LEU A 200 3.55 13.89 -11.36
CA LEU A 200 4.07 12.67 -10.74
C LEU A 200 3.71 12.57 -9.25
N TRP A 201 3.67 13.72 -8.58
CA TRP A 201 3.38 13.88 -7.15
C TRP A 201 1.91 13.72 -6.76
N ASN A 202 1.00 13.61 -7.73
CA ASN A 202 -0.45 13.54 -7.51
C ASN A 202 -1.08 12.40 -8.31
N LEU A 203 -0.39 11.27 -8.43
CA LEU A 203 -0.96 10.05 -9.03
C LEU A 203 -2.14 9.56 -8.17
N ARG A 204 -3.34 10.06 -8.48
CA ARG A 204 -4.59 9.67 -7.83
C ARG A 204 -5.00 8.30 -8.34
N TRP A 205 -5.21 7.40 -7.38
CA TRP A 205 -5.70 6.05 -7.58
C TRP A 205 -7.07 6.04 -8.28
N PRO A 206 -7.18 5.46 -9.48
CA PRO A 206 -8.45 5.02 -9.99
C PRO A 206 -8.86 3.82 -9.15
N ILE A 207 -9.91 3.99 -8.38
CA ILE A 207 -10.51 2.87 -7.64
C ILE A 207 -11.73 2.39 -8.41
N HIS A 208 -12.01 3.01 -9.56
CA HIS A 208 -13.25 2.81 -10.27
C HIS A 208 -13.16 1.56 -11.11
N ASN A 209 -14.27 0.82 -11.12
CA ASN A 209 -14.61 -0.08 -12.21
C ASN A 209 -13.64 -1.28 -12.34
N ILE A 210 -13.37 -1.99 -11.23
CA ILE A 210 -12.68 -3.29 -11.32
C ILE A 210 -13.55 -4.23 -12.14
N LEU A 211 -13.10 -4.53 -13.34
CA LEU A 211 -13.72 -5.48 -14.24
C LEU A 211 -13.47 -6.90 -13.74
N ARG A 212 -12.22 -7.20 -13.38
CA ARG A 212 -11.82 -8.55 -12.95
C ARG A 212 -10.51 -8.54 -12.14
N GLY A 213 -10.46 -9.37 -11.10
CA GLY A 213 -9.23 -9.84 -10.48
C GLY A 213 -8.92 -11.29 -10.89
N SER A 214 -7.66 -11.61 -11.19
CA SER A 214 -7.24 -12.98 -11.51
C SER A 214 -5.75 -13.20 -11.24
N LYS A 215 -5.29 -14.44 -11.43
CA LYS A 215 -3.85 -14.71 -11.60
C LYS A 215 -3.33 -13.98 -12.86
N PRO A 216 -2.07 -13.53 -12.87
CA PRO A 216 -1.45 -12.93 -14.05
C PRO A 216 -1.33 -13.93 -15.19
N ASP A 217 -1.50 -13.46 -16.41
CA ASP A 217 -1.11 -14.21 -17.61
C ASP A 217 0.42 -14.27 -17.70
N CYS A 218 0.99 -15.40 -18.12
CA CYS A 218 2.44 -15.62 -18.13
C CYS A 218 3.19 -14.83 -19.22
N ASP A 219 2.48 -14.20 -20.16
CA ASP A 219 3.06 -13.48 -21.31
C ASP A 219 2.96 -11.95 -21.23
N ILE A 220 3.29 -11.38 -20.06
CA ILE A 220 3.33 -9.91 -19.90
C ILE A 220 4.64 -9.37 -20.49
N LYS A 221 4.59 -8.99 -21.78
CA LYS A 221 5.72 -8.45 -22.57
C LYS A 221 6.56 -7.44 -21.78
N TYR A 222 5.91 -6.53 -21.04
CA TYR A 222 6.56 -5.42 -20.34
C TYR A 222 7.26 -5.78 -19.03
N ILE A 223 6.81 -6.83 -18.32
CA ILE A 223 7.47 -7.26 -17.07
C ILE A 223 8.75 -8.02 -17.39
N LYS A 224 8.79 -8.76 -18.51
CA LYS A 224 9.97 -9.53 -18.94
C LYS A 224 11.20 -8.64 -19.20
N ASP A 225 10.98 -7.36 -19.49
CA ASP A 225 12.04 -6.39 -19.74
C ASP A 225 12.61 -5.76 -18.45
N LEU A 226 11.88 -5.83 -17.34
CA LEU A 226 12.29 -5.28 -16.05
C LEU A 226 13.19 -6.30 -15.33
N ASP A 227 14.43 -5.90 -15.02
CA ASP A 227 15.34 -6.75 -14.25
C ASP A 227 15.04 -6.60 -12.75
N PHE A 228 14.03 -7.32 -12.27
CA PHE A 228 13.52 -7.13 -10.92
C PHE A 228 13.18 -8.45 -10.21
N ASP A 229 13.37 -8.46 -8.88
CA ASP A 229 13.28 -9.65 -8.03
C ASP A 229 11.89 -9.96 -7.49
N PHE A 230 10.87 -9.61 -8.26
CA PHE A 230 9.47 -9.79 -7.89
C PHE A 230 8.76 -10.68 -8.90
N ILE A 231 7.83 -11.49 -8.42
CA ILE A 231 6.99 -12.36 -9.23
C ILE A 231 5.56 -11.81 -9.21
N PRO A 232 4.91 -11.68 -10.38
CA PRO A 232 3.48 -11.39 -10.44
C PRO A 232 2.66 -12.44 -9.69
N ASP A 233 1.90 -12.00 -8.71
CA ASP A 233 0.99 -12.86 -7.93
C ASP A 233 -0.47 -12.67 -8.34
N SER A 234 -0.85 -11.42 -8.63
CA SER A 234 -2.23 -11.05 -8.95
C SER A 234 -2.30 -9.99 -10.03
N GLN A 235 -3.36 -10.05 -10.83
CA GLN A 235 -3.72 -9.06 -11.85
C GLN A 235 -5.11 -8.51 -11.52
N ILE A 236 -5.24 -7.19 -11.56
CA ILE A 236 -6.51 -6.47 -11.40
C ILE A 236 -6.70 -5.62 -12.66
N ILE A 237 -7.83 -5.79 -13.33
CA ILE A 237 -8.17 -5.10 -14.57
C ILE A 237 -9.29 -4.10 -14.26
N TYR A 238 -9.09 -2.86 -14.66
CA TYR A 238 -10.04 -1.77 -14.49
C TYR A 238 -10.57 -1.30 -15.84
N GLY A 239 -11.83 -0.89 -15.86
CA GLY A 239 -12.55 -0.43 -17.05
C GLY A 239 -13.74 -1.32 -17.37
N SER A 240 -14.05 -1.45 -18.64
CA SER A 240 -15.12 -2.33 -19.16
C SER A 240 -14.57 -3.25 -20.22
N GLU A 241 -15.34 -4.27 -20.60
CA GLU A 241 -14.93 -5.20 -21.68
C GLU A 241 -14.57 -4.46 -22.98
N ASP A 242 -15.26 -3.35 -23.27
CA ASP A 242 -15.04 -2.54 -24.48
C ASP A 242 -13.93 -1.48 -24.33
N ALA A 243 -13.54 -1.16 -23.10
CA ALA A 243 -12.60 -0.08 -22.80
C ALA A 243 -11.83 -0.38 -21.51
N ILE A 244 -10.68 -1.05 -21.66
CA ILE A 244 -9.73 -1.26 -20.56
C ILE A 244 -9.02 0.07 -20.27
N GLU A 245 -9.09 0.51 -19.03
CA GLU A 245 -8.49 1.76 -18.54
C GLU A 245 -7.11 1.47 -17.94
N GLU A 246 -7.02 0.40 -17.15
CA GLU A 246 -5.80 0.02 -16.45
C GLU A 246 -5.69 -1.49 -16.25
N ILE A 247 -4.46 -1.98 -16.29
CA ILE A 247 -4.09 -3.30 -15.77
C ILE A 247 -3.06 -3.10 -14.67
N GLN A 248 -3.34 -3.60 -13.47
CA GLN A 248 -2.47 -3.56 -12.32
C GLN A 248 -1.99 -4.96 -11.98
N PHE A 249 -0.68 -5.13 -11.85
CA PHE A 249 -0.05 -6.32 -11.32
C PHE A 249 0.40 -6.06 -9.89
N VAL A 250 0.02 -6.96 -8.99
CA VAL A 250 0.54 -7.02 -7.62
C VAL A 250 1.58 -8.12 -7.59
N MET A 251 2.77 -7.78 -7.12
CA MET A 251 3.94 -8.63 -7.18
C MET A 251 4.58 -8.72 -5.79
N PHE A 252 5.15 -9.88 -5.48
CA PHE A 252 5.87 -10.13 -4.24
C PHE A 252 7.30 -10.60 -4.53
N PRO A 253 8.24 -10.44 -3.58
CA PRO A 253 9.59 -10.96 -3.69
C PRO A 253 9.66 -12.44 -4.13
N LYS A 254 10.59 -12.79 -5.02
CA LYS A 254 10.86 -14.16 -5.50
C LYS A 254 11.12 -15.17 -4.37
N ASN A 255 11.57 -14.70 -3.21
CA ASN A 255 11.81 -15.54 -2.03
C ASN A 255 10.51 -16.02 -1.35
N GLY A 256 9.34 -15.62 -1.85
CA GLY A 256 8.03 -16.02 -1.34
C GLY A 256 7.55 -15.25 -0.09
N LYS A 257 8.36 -14.33 0.43
CA LYS A 257 8.02 -13.54 1.61
C LYS A 257 7.14 -12.36 1.19
N LYS A 258 6.00 -12.19 1.87
CA LYS A 258 5.05 -11.08 1.65
C LYS A 258 5.37 -9.87 2.56
N ASN A 259 6.65 -9.56 2.75
CA ASN A 259 7.16 -8.45 3.56
C ASN A 259 7.31 -7.15 2.77
N GLN A 260 7.28 -7.25 1.44
CA GLN A 260 7.35 -6.13 0.51
C GLN A 260 6.38 -6.39 -0.64
N ILE A 261 5.84 -5.33 -1.22
CA ILE A 261 4.91 -5.43 -2.34
C ILE A 261 5.38 -4.47 -3.42
N ALA A 262 5.31 -4.93 -4.67
CA ALA A 262 5.46 -4.08 -5.83
C ALA A 262 4.18 -4.05 -6.65
N TRP A 263 3.84 -2.88 -7.16
CA TRP A 263 2.72 -2.67 -8.05
C TRP A 263 3.26 -2.21 -9.39
N PHE A 264 2.88 -2.92 -10.45
CA PHE A 264 3.18 -2.52 -11.82
C PHE A 264 1.88 -2.25 -12.56
N ARG A 265 1.70 -1.02 -13.03
CA ARG A 265 0.43 -0.54 -13.57
C ARG A 265 0.65 -0.10 -15.02
N ILE A 266 -0.24 -0.55 -15.88
CA ILE A 266 -0.29 -0.23 -17.31
C ILE A 266 -1.57 0.55 -17.53
N LEU A 267 -1.44 1.80 -17.94
CA LEU A 267 -2.53 2.77 -18.01
C LEU A 267 -2.73 3.14 -19.48
N ASN A 268 -3.89 2.82 -20.03
CA ASN A 268 -4.22 3.13 -21.43
C ASN A 268 -4.44 4.64 -21.58
N LYS A 269 -3.72 5.32 -22.46
CA LYS A 269 -3.80 6.79 -22.55
C LYS A 269 -5.09 7.30 -23.16
N ASP A 270 -5.71 6.51 -24.02
CA ASP A 270 -6.92 6.90 -24.75
C ASP A 270 -8.14 6.82 -23.83
N THR A 271 -8.16 5.83 -22.94
CA THR A 271 -9.26 5.61 -21.98
C THR A 271 -8.95 6.20 -20.60
N PHE A 272 -7.68 6.34 -20.23
CA PHE A 272 -7.20 6.88 -18.96
C PHE A 272 -6.16 7.99 -19.18
N PRO A 273 -6.58 9.28 -19.23
CA PRO A 273 -5.72 10.37 -19.70
C PRO A 273 -4.70 10.81 -18.64
N ILE A 274 -3.63 10.03 -18.46
CA ILE A 274 -2.43 10.48 -17.74
C ILE A 274 -1.65 11.40 -18.67
N LYS A 275 -1.69 12.69 -18.38
CA LYS A 275 -0.95 13.69 -19.13
C LYS A 275 0.54 13.58 -18.81
N LYS A 276 1.36 13.42 -19.85
CA LYS A 276 2.81 13.66 -19.76
C LYS A 276 3.01 15.10 -19.25
N PRO A 277 3.73 15.32 -18.14
CA PRO A 277 3.99 16.67 -17.66
C PRO A 277 4.73 17.48 -18.73
N THR A 278 4.42 18.77 -18.86
CA THR A 278 5.15 19.66 -19.77
C THR A 278 6.63 19.70 -19.37
N LEU A 279 7.54 19.72 -20.35
CA LEU A 279 9.00 19.74 -20.11
C LEU A 279 9.44 20.85 -19.15
N SER A 280 8.78 22.01 -19.18
CA SER A 280 9.03 23.14 -18.27
C SER A 280 8.66 22.90 -16.80
N ARG A 281 7.88 21.85 -16.51
CA ARG A 281 7.46 21.42 -15.16
C ARG A 281 8.17 20.15 -14.72
N LEU A 282 8.94 19.54 -15.61
CA LEU A 282 9.77 18.39 -15.27
C LEU A 282 11.04 18.92 -14.59
N PRO A 283 11.41 18.36 -13.43
CA PRO A 283 12.63 18.81 -12.78
C PRO A 283 13.87 18.49 -13.61
N SER A 284 14.93 19.27 -13.42
CA SER A 284 16.27 18.93 -13.89
C SER A 284 16.74 17.60 -13.26
N MET A 285 17.80 16.99 -13.80
CA MET A 285 18.36 15.77 -13.17
C MET A 285 18.66 16.02 -11.68
N ASN A 286 18.24 15.09 -10.83
CA ASN A 286 18.53 15.05 -9.39
C ASN A 286 18.11 16.32 -8.63
N SER A 287 16.84 16.68 -8.71
CA SER A 287 16.27 17.78 -7.90
C SER A 287 15.72 17.28 -6.57
N TYR A 288 15.99 18.00 -5.49
CA TYR A 288 15.37 17.80 -4.18
C TYR A 288 14.27 18.85 -3.99
N SER A 289 13.04 18.44 -3.67
CA SER A 289 11.99 19.40 -3.30
C SER A 289 12.13 19.73 -1.81
N GLY A 290 12.65 20.92 -1.49
CA GLY A 290 12.74 21.42 -0.11
C GLY A 290 11.38 21.55 0.61
N TYR A 291 10.26 21.41 -0.11
CA TYR A 291 8.91 21.44 0.44
C TYR A 291 8.35 20.06 0.81
N SER A 292 8.95 18.95 0.36
CA SER A 292 8.37 17.62 0.56
C SER A 292 9.37 16.49 0.82
N ASN A 293 10.67 16.77 0.94
CA ASN A 293 11.72 15.78 1.25
C ASN A 293 11.82 14.59 0.28
N PHE A 294 11.36 14.73 -0.97
CA PHE A 294 11.52 13.68 -1.98
C PHE A 294 12.66 14.01 -2.94
N GLY A 295 13.42 12.98 -3.32
CA GLY A 295 14.36 13.00 -4.44
C GLY A 295 13.65 12.64 -5.75
N LEU A 296 13.96 13.37 -6.82
CA LEU A 296 13.59 12.98 -8.18
C LEU A 296 14.83 12.66 -9.03
N THR A 297 14.87 11.44 -9.58
CA THR A 297 15.85 11.00 -10.56
C THR A 297 15.20 10.85 -11.94
N VAL A 298 15.93 11.18 -13.00
CA VAL A 298 15.47 11.01 -14.39
C VAL A 298 16.47 10.13 -15.13
N LEU A 299 16.01 8.99 -15.65
CA LEU A 299 16.82 8.09 -16.48
C LEU A 299 16.47 8.31 -17.95
N LYS A 300 17.49 8.52 -18.79
CA LYS A 300 17.33 8.57 -20.24
C LYS A 300 17.27 7.14 -20.77
N THR A 301 16.17 6.82 -21.44
CA THR A 301 15.99 5.55 -22.15
C THR A 301 16.74 5.55 -23.47
N LYS A 302 17.21 4.37 -23.89
CA LYS A 302 17.75 4.14 -25.24
C LYS A 302 16.76 3.39 -26.15
N ARG A 303 15.67 2.86 -25.60
CA ARG A 303 14.62 2.17 -26.37
C ARG A 303 13.81 3.14 -27.22
N HIS A 304 13.76 2.84 -28.52
CA HIS A 304 12.98 3.62 -29.50
C HIS A 304 11.46 3.53 -29.29
N GLU A 305 10.98 2.49 -28.61
CA GLU A 305 9.55 2.30 -28.33
C GLU A 305 9.03 3.27 -27.26
N LEU A 306 9.91 3.79 -26.39
CA LEU A 306 9.54 4.72 -25.33
C LEU A 306 9.49 6.17 -25.85
N THR A 307 8.45 6.90 -25.47
CA THR A 307 8.26 8.31 -25.86
C THR A 307 8.68 9.29 -24.77
N SER A 308 9.21 8.80 -23.65
CA SER A 308 9.64 9.59 -22.50
C SER A 308 10.90 9.03 -21.84
N ASN A 309 11.55 9.86 -21.02
CA ASN A 309 12.45 9.37 -19.98
C ASN A 309 11.67 8.59 -18.91
N ILE A 310 12.39 7.93 -18.02
CA ILE A 310 11.85 7.30 -16.81
C ILE A 310 12.04 8.27 -15.66
N TYR A 311 10.95 8.61 -14.97
CA TYR A 311 10.96 9.53 -13.85
C TYR A 311 10.79 8.75 -12.56
N ILE A 312 11.80 8.80 -11.69
CA ILE A 312 11.84 8.09 -10.43
C ILE A 312 11.67 9.08 -9.29
N ALA A 313 10.60 8.94 -8.52
CA ALA A 313 10.39 9.64 -7.25
C ALA A 313 10.81 8.72 -6.10
N SER A 314 11.51 9.29 -5.12
CA SER A 314 12.00 8.57 -3.96
C SER A 314 11.85 9.42 -2.71
N PHE A 315 11.45 8.79 -1.61
CA PHE A 315 11.44 9.46 -0.30
C PHE A 315 12.85 9.51 0.33
N SER A 316 13.57 8.40 0.26
CA SER A 316 14.91 8.24 0.84
C SER A 316 15.81 7.49 -0.14
N ASN A 317 17.13 7.62 0.00
CA ASN A 317 18.05 6.83 -0.85
C ASN A 317 18.07 5.35 -0.49
N HIS A 318 17.62 5.02 0.73
CA HIS A 318 17.56 3.67 1.28
C HIS A 318 16.14 3.36 1.74
N TYR A 319 15.81 2.08 1.75
CA TYR A 319 14.57 1.51 2.23
C TYR A 319 13.32 1.80 1.40
N GLY A 320 13.39 2.59 0.33
CA GLY A 320 12.20 2.99 -0.44
C GLY A 320 11.18 3.80 0.40
N PRO A 321 9.94 3.93 -0.07
CA PRO A 321 9.42 3.45 -1.34
C PRO A 321 9.99 4.24 -2.51
N HIS A 322 9.94 3.61 -3.69
CA HIS A 322 10.36 4.21 -4.94
C HIS A 322 9.29 4.00 -6.01
N ASP A 323 9.00 5.08 -6.73
CA ASP A 323 7.97 5.13 -7.76
C ASP A 323 8.62 5.55 -9.08
N ALA A 324 8.42 4.78 -10.14
CA ALA A 324 8.89 5.09 -11.49
C ALA A 324 7.70 5.24 -12.44
N LEU A 325 7.67 6.33 -13.22
CA LEU A 325 6.66 6.59 -14.24
C LEU A 325 7.30 6.83 -15.61
N TRP A 326 6.77 6.21 -16.66
CA TRP A 326 7.22 6.40 -18.05
C TRP A 326 6.07 6.15 -19.06
N TRP A 327 6.32 6.41 -20.35
CA TRP A 327 5.32 6.31 -21.42
C TRP A 327 5.92 5.72 -22.71
N ASP A 328 5.14 4.93 -23.45
CA ASP A 328 5.42 4.55 -24.85
C ASP A 328 4.47 5.29 -25.81
N SER A 329 4.06 4.74 -26.96
CA SER A 329 3.03 5.36 -27.81
C SER A 329 1.61 5.22 -27.26
N GLU A 330 1.29 4.10 -26.62
CA GLU A 330 -0.08 3.65 -26.29
C GLU A 330 -0.40 3.78 -24.79
N TYR A 331 0.56 3.49 -23.92
CA TYR A 331 0.39 3.37 -22.48
C TYR A 331 1.30 4.30 -21.67
N ALA A 332 0.85 4.60 -20.46
CA ALA A 332 1.68 5.07 -19.37
C ALA A 332 1.92 3.90 -18.41
N TYR A 333 3.12 3.84 -17.84
CA TYR A 333 3.53 2.76 -16.95
C TYR A 333 3.96 3.33 -15.63
N LEU A 334 3.55 2.67 -14.54
CA LEU A 334 3.90 3.03 -13.18
C LEU A 334 4.39 1.79 -12.44
N LEU A 335 5.66 1.77 -12.06
CA LEU A 335 6.23 0.76 -11.16
C LEU A 335 6.44 1.38 -9.79
N GLN A 336 5.95 0.72 -8.75
CA GLN A 336 6.06 1.20 -7.39
C GLN A 336 6.44 0.05 -6.48
N ILE A 337 7.41 0.28 -5.62
CA ILE A 337 7.86 -0.71 -4.65
C ILE A 337 7.69 -0.11 -3.27
N SER A 338 7.02 -0.85 -2.37
CA SER A 338 6.94 -0.49 -0.96
C SER A 338 8.31 -0.50 -0.30
N ALA A 339 8.36 -0.03 0.94
CA ALA A 339 9.59 -0.06 1.70
C ALA A 339 10.17 -1.48 1.87
N GLY A 340 11.50 -1.60 1.88
CA GLY A 340 12.19 -2.88 2.04
C GLY A 340 13.66 -2.74 2.40
N VAL A 341 14.21 -3.69 3.17
CA VAL A 341 15.55 -3.59 3.79
C VAL A 341 16.68 -3.34 2.79
N ASN A 342 16.61 -3.99 1.62
CA ASN A 342 17.64 -3.88 0.58
C ASN A 342 17.24 -2.94 -0.57
N THR A 343 16.15 -2.18 -0.42
CA THR A 343 15.60 -1.35 -1.48
C THR A 343 16.29 0.00 -1.48
N THR A 344 17.29 0.17 -2.34
CA THR A 344 17.97 1.45 -2.53
C THR A 344 17.54 2.10 -3.84
N ILE A 345 17.77 3.41 -3.93
CA ILE A 345 17.51 4.16 -5.15
C ILE A 345 18.38 3.66 -6.31
N ASP A 346 19.59 3.16 -6.05
CA ASP A 346 20.47 2.62 -7.09
C ASP A 346 20.00 1.26 -7.57
N PHE A 347 19.62 0.37 -6.66
CA PHE A 347 18.92 -0.88 -7.01
C PHE A 347 17.68 -0.61 -7.85
N PHE A 348 16.89 0.41 -7.50
CA PHE A 348 15.68 0.75 -8.26
C PHE A 348 15.98 1.29 -9.66
N LYS A 349 17.12 1.97 -9.88
CA LYS A 349 17.55 2.38 -11.22
C LYS A 349 17.99 1.18 -12.06
N GLU A 350 18.63 0.19 -11.45
CA GLU A 350 19.15 -1.01 -12.14
C GLU A 350 18.02 -1.85 -12.76
N ILE A 351 16.81 -1.81 -12.21
CA ILE A 351 15.60 -2.42 -12.82
C ILE A 351 15.42 -2.00 -14.28
N PHE A 352 15.80 -0.75 -14.59
CA PHE A 352 15.67 -0.14 -15.91
C PHE A 352 16.98 -0.18 -16.72
N SER A 353 17.96 -0.97 -16.32
CA SER A 353 19.25 -1.08 -17.02
C SER A 353 19.13 -1.53 -18.48
N ASN A 354 18.07 -2.29 -18.80
CA ASN A 354 17.75 -2.78 -20.14
C ASN A 354 16.86 -1.83 -20.97
N PHE A 355 16.56 -0.62 -20.46
CA PHE A 355 15.62 0.35 -21.07
C PHE A 355 16.28 1.49 -21.87
#